data_AF-A0A1V5HJS1-F1
#
_entry.id   AF-A0A1V5HJS1-F1
#
_cell.length_a   1.000
_cell.length_b   1.000
_cell.length_c   1.000
_cell.angle_alpha   90.00
_cell.angle_beta   90.00
_cell.angle_gamma   90.00
#
_symmetry.space_group_name_H-M   'P 1'
#
loop_
_entity.id
_entity.type
_entity.pdbx_description
1 polymer ?
#
loop_
_entity_poly.entity_id
_entity_poly.type
_entity_poly.pdbx_seq_one_letter_code
_entity_poly.pdbx_strand_id
1 'polypeptide(L)'
;MTIFTEREISLLDTVTRIVAKLPEEGPNGPLRCHEVARVVGRLLGLTVEDGFYGFADHSWLWTEKPDPSKIVTSRVGMPNILDPYCVGSLPVVRLLDGSCTALPHVGWSYRSGPPRMDIDEDLVDSLIRKLGF
;
A
#
# COMPACT_ATOMS: atom_id res chain seq x y z
N MET A 1 15.78 18.76 2.60
CA MET A 1 14.67 18.27 1.77
C MET A 1 13.96 17.19 2.57
N THR A 2 12.69 17.38 2.91
CA THR A 2 11.89 16.37 3.62
C THR A 2 11.27 15.47 2.57
N ILE A 3 11.56 14.16 2.63
CA ILE A 3 11.07 13.18 1.63
C ILE A 3 9.58 12.87 1.88
N PHE A 4 9.20 12.80 3.16
CA PHE A 4 7.83 12.55 3.60
C PHE A 4 7.27 13.78 4.33
N THR A 5 6.01 14.08 4.05
CA THR A 5 5.24 15.13 4.72
C THR A 5 4.76 14.67 6.09
N GLU A 6 4.38 15.62 6.97
CA GLU A 6 3.77 15.30 8.28
C GLU A 6 2.48 14.47 8.13
N ARG A 7 1.70 14.74 7.08
CA ARG A 7 0.52 13.97 6.72
C ARG A 7 0.86 12.51 6.44
N GLU A 8 1.90 12.25 5.66
CA GLU A 8 2.33 10.89 5.32
C GLU A 8 2.85 10.14 6.54
N ILE A 9 3.60 10.81 7.41
CA ILE A 9 4.05 10.24 8.69
C ILE A 9 2.84 9.89 9.57
N SER A 10 1.83 10.76 9.65
CA SER A 10 0.60 10.48 10.38
C SER A 10 -0.20 9.32 9.78
N LEU A 11 -0.22 9.21 8.45
CA LEU A 11 -0.80 8.05 7.75
C LEU A 11 -0.08 6.75 8.12
N LEU A 12 1.26 6.73 8.15
CA LEU A 12 2.04 5.57 8.56
C LEU A 12 1.68 5.10 9.98
N ASP A 13 1.60 6.03 10.94
CA ASP A 13 1.22 5.72 12.32
C ASP A 13 -0.22 5.19 12.43
N THR A 14 -1.12 5.72 11.61
CA THR A 14 -2.53 5.31 11.58
C THR A 14 -2.66 3.90 11.00
N VAL A 15 -2.01 3.64 9.86
CA VAL A 15 -2.01 2.32 9.23
C VAL A 15 -1.34 1.28 10.11
N THR A 16 -0.23 1.61 10.77
CA THR A 16 0.42 0.71 11.73
C THR A 16 -0.56 0.28 12.83
N ARG A 17 -1.37 1.20 13.36
CA ARG A 17 -2.40 0.89 14.36
C ARG A 17 -3.58 0.09 13.82
N ILE A 18 -3.95 0.29 12.55
CA ILE A 18 -4.99 -0.52 11.89
C ILE A 18 -4.49 -1.95 11.70
N VAL A 19 -3.30 -2.11 11.10
CA VAL A 19 -2.69 -3.41 10.79
C VAL A 19 -2.44 -4.21 12.06
N ALA A 20 -2.02 -3.57 13.16
CA ALA A 20 -1.84 -4.23 14.45
C ALA A 20 -3.13 -4.80 15.06
N LYS A 21 -4.31 -4.40 14.58
CA LYS A 21 -5.61 -4.93 15.00
C LYS A 21 -6.18 -5.97 14.04
N LEU A 22 -5.57 -6.15 12.87
CA LEU A 22 -6.00 -7.18 11.93
C LEU A 22 -5.58 -8.56 12.46
N PRO A 23 -6.40 -9.60 12.21
CA PRO A 23 -5.99 -10.95 12.53
C PRO A 23 -4.83 -11.37 11.63
N GLU A 24 -3.93 -12.20 12.15
CA GLU A 24 -2.84 -12.78 11.35
C GLU A 24 -3.36 -13.84 10.36
N GLU A 25 -4.47 -14.51 10.69
CA GLU A 25 -5.12 -15.54 9.89
C GLU A 25 -6.55 -15.16 9.49
N GLY A 26 -6.92 -15.48 8.25
CA GLY A 26 -8.28 -15.47 7.73
C GLY A 26 -8.85 -16.89 7.57
N PRO A 27 -10.07 -17.01 7.02
CA PRO A 27 -10.76 -18.30 6.87
C PRO A 27 -10.00 -19.33 6.01
N ASN A 28 -9.15 -18.86 5.09
CA ASN A 28 -8.44 -19.68 4.11
C ASN A 28 -6.91 -19.69 4.32
N GLY A 29 -6.44 -19.39 5.54
CA GLY A 29 -5.01 -19.31 5.90
C GLY A 29 -4.56 -17.90 6.25
N PRO A 30 -3.24 -17.60 6.20
CA PRO A 30 -2.72 -16.28 6.56
C PRO A 30 -3.38 -15.15 5.77
N LEU A 31 -3.65 -14.03 6.44
CA LEU A 31 -4.23 -12.87 5.78
C LEU A 31 -3.25 -12.36 4.71
N ARG A 32 -3.70 -12.30 3.45
CA ARG A 32 -2.80 -11.91 2.37
C ARG A 32 -2.68 -10.39 2.32
N CYS A 33 -1.54 -9.95 1.82
CA CYS A 33 -1.24 -8.54 1.66
C CYS A 33 -2.29 -7.76 0.88
N HIS A 34 -2.88 -8.37 -0.15
CA HIS A 34 -3.87 -7.71 -1.00
C HIS A 34 -5.13 -7.36 -0.21
N GLU A 35 -5.66 -8.27 0.63
CA GLU A 35 -6.78 -7.97 1.52
C GLU A 35 -6.44 -6.85 2.52
N VAL A 36 -5.24 -6.91 3.11
CA VAL A 36 -4.77 -5.87 4.05
C VAL A 36 -4.78 -4.50 3.37
N ALA A 37 -4.25 -4.40 2.14
CA ALA A 37 -4.26 -3.17 1.37
C ALA A 37 -5.68 -2.68 1.05
N ARG A 38 -6.62 -3.58 0.73
CA ARG A 38 -8.02 -3.20 0.49
C ARG A 38 -8.70 -2.70 1.76
N VAL A 39 -8.52 -3.36 2.90
CA VAL A 39 -9.08 -2.92 4.19
C VAL A 39 -8.56 -1.53 4.54
N VAL A 40 -7.24 -1.33 4.53
CA VAL A 40 -6.64 -0.03 4.86
C VAL A 40 -7.06 1.04 3.86
N GLY A 41 -7.04 0.73 2.56
CA GLY A 41 -7.44 1.66 1.51
C GLY A 41 -8.88 2.14 1.65
N ARG A 42 -9.83 1.23 1.91
CA ARG A 42 -11.23 1.58 2.13
C ARG A 42 -11.44 2.41 3.39
N LEU A 43 -10.79 2.04 4.50
CA LEU A 43 -10.90 2.75 5.77
C LEU A 43 -10.39 4.20 5.71
N LEU A 44 -9.30 4.41 4.97
CA LEU A 44 -8.64 5.73 4.89
C LEU A 44 -8.98 6.50 3.61
N GLY A 45 -9.81 5.95 2.73
CA GLY A 45 -10.14 6.56 1.44
C GLY A 45 -8.92 6.71 0.52
N LEU A 46 -7.93 5.82 0.62
CA LEU A 46 -6.72 5.85 -0.21
C LEU A 46 -6.91 5.04 -1.49
N THR A 47 -6.20 5.45 -2.55
CA THR A 47 -6.19 4.71 -3.81
C THR A 47 -5.32 3.48 -3.66
N VAL A 48 -5.92 2.29 -3.86
CA VAL A 48 -5.18 1.03 -3.91
C VAL A 48 -4.86 0.69 -5.37
N GLU A 49 -3.63 0.29 -5.64
CA GLU A 49 -3.22 -0.12 -6.99
C GLU A 49 -2.41 -1.42 -6.94
N ASP A 50 -2.81 -2.38 -7.78
CA ASP A 50 -2.15 -3.67 -7.88
C ASP A 50 -1.00 -3.59 -8.88
N GLY A 51 0.11 -4.24 -8.59
CA GLY A 51 1.24 -4.20 -9.48
C GLY A 51 2.52 -4.72 -8.86
N PHE A 52 3.63 -4.31 -9.45
CA PHE A 52 4.94 -4.78 -9.08
C PHE A 52 5.80 -3.65 -8.54
N TYR A 53 6.40 -3.88 -7.37
CA TYR A 53 7.51 -3.08 -6.88
C TYR A 53 8.75 -3.98 -6.77
N GLY A 54 9.75 -3.75 -7.62
CA GLY A 54 10.79 -4.77 -7.78
C GLY A 54 10.22 -6.06 -8.40
N PHE A 55 10.48 -7.16 -7.70
CA PHE A 55 9.96 -8.50 -7.97
C PHE A 55 8.69 -8.82 -7.16
N ALA A 56 8.27 -7.94 -6.25
CA ALA A 56 7.11 -8.18 -5.40
C ALA A 56 5.83 -7.81 -6.16
N ASP A 57 5.01 -8.81 -6.45
CA ASP A 57 3.63 -8.65 -6.90
C ASP A 57 2.73 -8.41 -5.69
N HIS A 58 2.14 -7.22 -5.58
CA HIS A 58 1.54 -6.71 -4.36
C HIS A 58 0.48 -5.64 -4.64
N SER A 59 -0.31 -5.29 -3.62
CA SER A 59 -1.28 -4.19 -3.67
C SER A 59 -0.79 -3.04 -2.80
N TRP A 60 -0.64 -1.87 -3.40
CA TRP A 60 -0.01 -0.71 -2.75
C TRP A 60 -1.01 0.41 -2.55
N LEU A 61 -0.76 1.27 -1.57
CA LEU A 61 -1.57 2.45 -1.31
C LEU A 61 -0.79 3.69 -1.74
N TRP A 62 -1.40 4.56 -2.54
CA TRP A 62 -0.82 5.87 -2.79
C TRP A 62 -1.16 6.84 -1.66
N THR A 63 -0.16 7.60 -1.18
CA THR A 63 -0.37 8.63 -0.16
C THR A 63 -1.23 9.79 -0.68
N GLU A 64 -1.22 9.99 -1.99
CA GLU A 64 -2.04 10.95 -2.73
C GLU A 64 -2.52 10.34 -4.05
N LYS A 65 -3.60 10.86 -4.62
CA LYS A 65 -4.10 10.37 -5.90
C LYS A 65 -3.03 10.57 -7.00
N PRO A 66 -2.59 9.50 -7.70
CA PRO A 66 -1.67 9.65 -8.82
C PRO A 66 -2.27 10.56 -9.89
N ASP A 67 -1.45 11.45 -10.44
CA ASP A 67 -1.83 12.32 -11.55
C ASP A 67 -1.18 11.79 -12.83
N PRO A 68 -1.95 11.16 -13.75
CA PRO A 68 -1.41 10.61 -14.99
C PRO A 68 -0.65 11.63 -15.85
N SER A 69 -0.98 12.92 -15.74
CA SER A 69 -0.30 13.98 -16.50
C SER A 69 1.13 14.25 -16.00
N LYS A 70 1.43 13.84 -14.76
CA LYS A 70 2.77 13.97 -14.15
C LYS A 70 3.63 12.73 -14.35
N ILE A 71 3.05 11.64 -14.88
CA ILE A 71 3.78 10.42 -15.21
C ILE A 71 4.53 10.65 -16.52
N VAL A 72 5.64 11.39 -16.44
CA VAL A 72 6.57 11.52 -17.56
C VAL A 72 7.23 10.16 -17.77
N THR A 73 7.58 9.84 -19.02
CA THR A 73 8.15 8.59 -19.57
C THR A 73 9.24 7.87 -18.75
N SER A 74 9.71 8.44 -17.64
CA SER A 74 10.69 7.94 -16.69
C SER A 74 10.16 7.59 -15.28
N ARG A 75 8.83 7.58 -15.02
CA ARG A 75 8.22 7.21 -13.71
C ARG A 75 8.69 8.06 -12.52
N VAL A 76 9.16 9.27 -12.79
CA VAL A 76 9.61 10.24 -11.78
C VAL A 76 8.42 11.12 -11.39
N GLY A 77 8.27 11.40 -10.10
CA GLY A 77 7.22 12.27 -9.59
C GLY A 77 5.90 11.57 -9.28
N MET A 78 5.91 10.24 -9.09
CA MET A 78 4.79 9.54 -8.48
C MET A 78 4.65 9.95 -7.01
N PRO A 79 3.43 9.95 -6.45
CA PRO A 79 3.24 10.06 -5.00
C PRO A 79 4.03 8.98 -4.25
N ASN A 80 4.30 9.21 -2.97
CA ASN A 80 4.88 8.18 -2.13
C ASN A 80 3.91 6.99 -1.98
N ILE A 81 4.48 5.83 -1.71
CA ILE A 81 3.73 4.60 -1.52
C ILE A 81 3.68 4.28 -0.03
N LEU A 82 2.51 3.92 0.45
CA LEU A 82 2.28 3.32 1.75
C LEU A 82 2.05 1.82 1.56
N ASP A 83 2.98 1.02 2.09
CA ASP A 83 2.94 -0.43 2.11
C ASP A 83 2.35 -0.88 3.45
N PRO A 84 1.11 -1.41 3.47
CA PRO A 84 0.48 -1.84 4.71
C PRO A 84 0.88 -3.27 5.12
N TYR A 85 1.64 -4.01 4.30
CA TYR A 85 2.02 -5.38 4.58
C TYR A 85 3.37 -5.75 3.93
N CYS A 86 4.44 -5.22 4.49
CA CYS A 86 5.81 -5.47 4.05
C CYS A 86 6.40 -6.69 4.76
N VAL A 87 6.30 -7.87 4.15
CA VAL A 87 6.85 -9.12 4.72
C VAL A 87 8.37 -9.00 4.95
N GLY A 88 8.86 -9.54 6.07
CA GLY A 88 10.30 -9.53 6.41
C GLY A 88 10.80 -8.19 6.96
N SER A 89 9.89 -7.37 7.49
CA SER A 89 10.14 -5.99 7.87
C SER A 89 9.73 -5.72 9.30
N LEU A 90 10.49 -4.86 9.99
CA LEU A 90 10.07 -4.26 11.26
C LEU A 90 10.28 -2.74 11.17
N PRO A 91 9.19 -1.92 11.20
CA PRO A 91 7.78 -2.32 11.22
C PRO A 91 7.31 -2.99 9.91
N VAL A 92 6.20 -3.72 10.00
CA VAL A 92 5.55 -4.39 8.85
C VAL A 92 4.84 -3.40 7.92
N VAL A 93 4.61 -2.17 8.36
CA VAL A 93 4.08 -1.08 7.54
C VAL A 93 5.23 -0.16 7.16
N ARG A 94 5.31 0.28 5.90
CA ARG A 94 6.41 1.14 5.42
C ARG A 94 5.92 2.27 4.53
N LEU A 95 6.65 3.38 4.54
CA LEU A 95 6.57 4.42 3.54
C LEU A 95 7.75 4.30 2.57
N LEU A 96 7.45 4.37 1.28
CA LEU A 96 8.44 4.31 0.21
C LEU A 96 8.42 5.62 -0.58
N ASP A 97 9.61 6.13 -0.86
CA ASP A 97 9.79 7.31 -1.70
C ASP A 97 9.46 6.96 -3.16
N GLY A 98 8.33 7.48 -3.65
CA GLY A 98 7.88 7.26 -5.03
C GLY A 98 8.54 8.20 -6.04
N SER A 99 9.31 9.18 -5.56
CA SER A 99 9.86 10.28 -6.37
C SER A 99 11.35 10.13 -6.69
N CYS A 100 12.11 9.41 -5.87
CA CYS A 100 13.56 9.27 -6.06
C CYS A 100 13.89 8.28 -7.17
N THR A 101 14.74 8.68 -8.13
CA THR A 101 15.20 7.85 -9.27
C THR A 101 16.41 6.96 -8.97
N ALA A 102 17.11 7.25 -7.89
CA ALA A 102 18.43 6.69 -7.60
C ALA A 102 18.41 5.55 -6.58
N LEU A 103 17.24 5.20 -6.02
CA LEU A 103 17.17 4.10 -5.08
C LEU A 103 17.29 2.75 -5.81
N PRO A 104 17.93 1.71 -5.22
CA PRO A 104 18.18 0.42 -5.89
C PRO A 104 16.92 -0.29 -6.41
N HIS A 105 15.75 0.07 -5.88
CA HIS A 105 14.43 -0.39 -6.35
C HIS A 105 13.87 0.40 -7.54
N VAL A 106 14.55 1.45 -8.02
CA VAL A 106 14.00 2.40 -9.00
C VAL A 106 14.39 2.06 -10.45
N GLY A 107 15.38 1.19 -10.65
CA GLY A 107 15.47 0.39 -11.88
C GLY A 107 14.27 -0.58 -12.05
N TRP A 108 13.51 -0.77 -10.97
CA TRP A 108 12.29 -1.57 -10.88
C TRP A 108 11.15 -0.78 -10.21
N SER A 109 11.08 0.52 -10.53
CA SER A 109 10.00 1.42 -10.11
C SER A 109 8.65 0.75 -10.23
N TYR A 110 7.69 1.21 -9.40
CA TYR A 110 6.34 0.68 -9.40
C TYR A 110 5.79 0.53 -10.83
N ARG A 111 5.22 -0.64 -11.10
CA ARG A 111 4.56 -1.00 -12.35
C ARG A 111 3.13 -1.38 -12.04
N SER A 112 2.18 -0.59 -12.53
CA SER A 112 0.78 -0.98 -12.55
C SER A 112 0.63 -2.36 -13.18
N GLY A 113 -0.04 -3.26 -12.47
CA GLY A 113 -0.45 -4.57 -12.94
C GLY A 113 -1.94 -4.59 -13.28
N PRO A 114 -2.44 -5.71 -13.83
CA PRO A 114 -3.88 -5.90 -13.93
C PRO A 114 -4.52 -5.90 -12.54
N PRO A 115 -5.74 -5.34 -12.39
CA PRO A 115 -6.49 -5.47 -11.15
C PRO A 115 -6.63 -6.92 -10.72
N ARG A 116 -6.44 -7.17 -9.42
CA ARG A 116 -6.63 -8.48 -8.80
C ARG A 116 -8.11 -8.87 -8.86
N MET A 117 -8.38 -10.06 -9.39
CA MET A 117 -9.73 -10.64 -9.47
C MET A 117 -10.00 -11.67 -8.37
N ASP A 118 -8.97 -12.00 -7.58
CA ASP A 118 -9.01 -13.04 -6.55
C ASP A 118 -9.13 -12.49 -5.12
N ILE A 119 -9.47 -11.20 -4.96
CA ILE A 119 -9.69 -10.59 -3.64
C ILE A 119 -10.91 -11.22 -2.96
N ASP A 120 -10.75 -11.61 -1.70
CA ASP A 120 -11.88 -12.04 -0.85
C ASP A 120 -12.61 -10.81 -0.29
N GLU A 121 -13.57 -10.32 -1.07
CA GLU A 121 -14.31 -9.09 -0.75
C GLU A 121 -15.17 -9.20 0.51
N ASP A 122 -15.72 -10.38 0.77
CA ASP A 122 -16.52 -10.65 1.98
C ASP A 122 -15.64 -10.58 3.23
N LEU A 123 -14.42 -11.13 3.16
CA LEU A 123 -13.43 -11.01 4.22
C LEU A 123 -13.06 -9.54 4.47
N VAL A 124 -12.74 -8.77 3.41
CA VAL A 124 -12.42 -7.34 3.51
C VAL A 124 -13.53 -6.57 4.22
N ASP A 125 -14.77 -6.75 3.80
CA ASP A 125 -15.93 -6.06 4.39
C ASP A 125 -16.20 -6.51 5.83
N SER A 126 -15.93 -7.78 6.16
CA SER A 126 -16.03 -8.27 7.54
C SER A 126 -14.99 -7.62 8.46
N LEU A 127 -13.76 -7.43 7.98
CA LEU A 127 -12.66 -6.84 8.74
C LEU A 127 -12.90 -5.35 8.97
N ILE A 128 -13.38 -4.64 7.95
CA ILE A 128 -13.76 -3.22 8.06
C ILE A 128 -14.83 -3.04 9.14
N ARG A 129 -15.90 -3.85 9.11
CA ARG A 129 -16.98 -3.79 10.12
C ARG A 129 -16.49 -4.06 11.54
N LYS A 130 -15.54 -4.99 11.72
CA LYS A 130 -14.94 -5.30 13.04
C LYS A 130 -14.06 -4.17 13.56
N LEU A 131 -13.38 -3.43 12.69
CA LEU A 131 -12.49 -2.35 13.09
C LEU A 131 -13.22 -1.07 13.53
N GLY A 132 -14.50 -0.91 13.15
CA GLY A 132 -15.40 0.09 13.72
C GLY A 132 -15.00 1.55 13.48
N PHE A 133 -14.39 1.83 12.33
CA PHE A 133 -14.09 3.20 11.87
C PHE A 133 -15.31 3.86 11.23
#